data_AF-B7XGG5-F1
#
_entry.id   AF-B7XGG5-F1
#
_cell.length_a   1.000
_cell.length_b   1.000
_cell.length_c   1.000
_cell.angle_alpha   90.00
_cell.angle_beta   90.00
_cell.angle_gamma   90.00
#
_symmetry.space_group_name_H-M   'P 1'
#
loop_
_entity.id
_entity.type
_entity.pdbx_description
1 polymer ?
#
loop_
_entity_poly.entity_id
_entity_poly.type
_entity_poly.pdbx_seq_one_letter_code
_entity_poly.pdbx_strand_id
1 'polypeptide(L)'
;MRPVPARPANMPSLCAGWHRKRRLLNAGRACTLYLPLIRSNPIMATTAKTRSVTAHVPVQLAEKVDLMAERLERSKNWIVKQALAAWIDQEEERSRLTREALADVDAGRVIDHQAVQAWAESLSTDTPLPVPR
;
A
#
# COMPACT_ATOMS: atom_id res chain seq x y z
N MET A 1 -13.40 1.24 -38.46
CA MET A 1 -14.43 1.26 -37.41
C MET A 1 -14.57 -0.14 -36.84
N ARG A 2 -14.12 -0.36 -35.60
CA ARG A 2 -14.36 -1.59 -34.83
C ARG A 2 -14.99 -1.19 -33.49
N PRO A 3 -16.01 -1.91 -33.00
CA PRO A 3 -16.75 -1.52 -31.81
C PRO A 3 -15.90 -1.76 -30.55
N VAL A 4 -15.88 -0.77 -29.66
CA VAL A 4 -15.29 -0.85 -28.32
C VAL A 4 -16.21 -1.72 -27.45
N PRO A 5 -15.73 -2.78 -26.76
CA PRO A 5 -16.57 -3.50 -25.83
C PRO A 5 -16.89 -2.63 -24.62
N ALA A 6 -18.18 -2.60 -24.28
CA ALA A 6 -18.74 -1.86 -23.16
C ALA A 6 -18.05 -2.24 -21.83
N ARG A 7 -17.76 -1.23 -21.01
CA ARG A 7 -17.35 -1.41 -19.60
C ARG A 7 -18.44 -2.21 -18.87
N PRO A 8 -18.12 -3.28 -18.13
CA PRO A 8 -19.08 -3.83 -17.19
C PRO A 8 -19.26 -2.83 -16.03
N ALA A 9 -20.43 -2.20 -16.01
CA ALA A 9 -21.00 -1.65 -14.79
C ALA A 9 -21.32 -2.83 -13.87
N ASN A 10 -21.02 -2.68 -12.57
CA ASN A 10 -21.26 -3.63 -11.47
C ASN A 10 -20.07 -4.54 -11.08
N MET A 11 -19.15 -3.98 -10.29
CA MET A 11 -18.27 -4.76 -9.38
C MET A 11 -18.34 -4.16 -7.96
N PRO A 12 -19.29 -4.59 -7.09
CA PRO A 12 -19.34 -4.10 -5.71
C PRO A 12 -18.70 -5.03 -4.67
N SER A 13 -18.25 -6.25 -5.01
CA SER A 13 -17.93 -7.25 -3.96
C SER A 13 -16.43 -7.58 -3.75
N LEU A 14 -15.53 -7.26 -4.68
CA LEU A 14 -14.09 -7.57 -4.53
C LEU A 14 -13.28 -6.47 -3.80
N CYS A 15 -13.85 -5.27 -3.61
CA CYS A 15 -13.28 -4.23 -2.74
C CYS A 15 -13.58 -4.46 -1.25
N ALA A 16 -14.55 -5.31 -0.90
CA ALA A 16 -15.00 -5.50 0.48
C ALA A 16 -13.97 -6.23 1.37
N GLY A 17 -13.06 -7.01 0.77
CA GLY A 17 -11.97 -7.71 1.48
C GLY A 17 -10.79 -6.81 1.88
N TRP A 18 -10.44 -5.83 1.05
CA TRP A 18 -9.38 -4.87 1.34
C TRP A 18 -9.77 -3.82 2.40
N HIS A 19 -11.07 -3.58 2.58
CA HIS A 19 -11.58 -2.61 3.55
C HIS A 19 -11.76 -3.17 4.98
N ARG A 20 -11.75 -4.48 5.19
CA ARG A 20 -11.92 -5.08 6.54
C ARG A 20 -10.66 -4.96 7.41
N LYS A 21 -9.46 -4.88 6.83
CA LYS A 21 -8.23 -4.47 7.55
C LYS A 21 -8.18 -2.96 7.86
N ARG A 22 -9.05 -2.15 7.26
CA ARG A 22 -9.05 -0.68 7.39
C ARG A 22 -10.16 -0.14 8.30
N ARG A 23 -10.99 -1.01 8.89
CA ARG A 23 -12.13 -0.67 9.76
C ARG A 23 -11.97 -1.21 11.18
N LEU A 24 -10.77 -1.10 11.74
CA LEU A 24 -10.48 -1.22 13.18
C LEU A 24 -9.66 -0.02 13.70
N LEU A 25 -9.75 1.13 13.03
CA LEU A 25 -8.97 2.34 13.33
C LEU A 25 -9.86 3.59 13.50
N ASN A 26 -11.11 3.42 13.95
CA ASN A 26 -12.00 4.53 14.31
C ASN A 26 -12.84 4.18 15.54
N ALA A 27 -12.17 4.17 16.70
CA ALA A 27 -12.81 4.23 18.01
C ALA A 27 -11.92 5.05 18.95
N GLY A 28 -12.15 6.37 18.98
CA GLY A 28 -12.12 7.23 20.18
C GLY A 28 -10.95 7.22 21.18
N ARG A 29 -9.82 6.56 20.94
CA ARG A 29 -8.65 6.51 21.87
C ARG A 29 -7.29 6.37 21.18
N ALA A 30 -7.15 6.80 19.93
CA ALA A 30 -5.92 6.62 19.15
C ALA A 30 -5.02 7.87 19.05
N CYS A 31 -5.23 8.89 19.89
CA CYS A 31 -4.35 10.07 19.94
C CYS A 31 -3.01 9.80 20.70
N THR A 32 -2.88 8.63 21.34
CA THR A 32 -1.72 8.27 22.18
C THR A 32 -0.94 7.04 21.70
N LEU A 33 -1.28 6.45 20.54
CA LEU A 33 -0.67 5.20 20.08
C LEU A 33 0.07 5.26 18.73
N TYR A 34 0.14 6.43 18.08
CA TYR A 34 1.03 6.64 16.91
C TYR A 34 2.22 7.56 17.22
N LEU A 35 2.61 7.66 18.49
CA LEU A 35 3.70 8.52 18.93
C LEU A 35 4.68 7.78 19.85
N PRO A 36 5.50 6.86 19.30
CA PRO A 36 6.83 6.69 19.83
C PRO A 36 7.94 6.78 18.77
N LEU A 37 7.70 7.44 17.62
CA LEU A 37 8.76 7.67 16.61
C LEU A 37 9.12 9.15 16.40
N ILE A 38 8.49 10.08 17.10
CA ILE A 38 8.77 11.52 16.90
C ILE A 38 9.84 12.06 17.86
N ARG A 39 10.09 11.46 19.03
CA ARG A 39 10.89 12.13 20.06
C ARG A 39 12.33 11.68 20.31
N SER A 40 12.75 10.47 19.93
CA SER A 40 14.18 10.10 20.01
C SER A 40 14.48 8.96 19.05
N ASN A 41 15.00 9.28 17.86
CA ASN A 41 15.94 8.37 17.23
C ASN A 41 17.22 9.16 17.00
N PRO A 42 18.22 9.10 17.91
CA PRO A 42 19.55 9.47 17.51
C PRO A 42 19.90 8.50 16.38
N ILE A 43 20.00 9.02 15.16
CA ILE A 43 20.54 8.27 14.04
C ILE A 43 21.84 7.69 14.55
N MET A 44 21.88 6.37 14.76
CA MET A 44 23.13 5.65 14.97
C MET A 44 24.06 6.12 13.86
N ALA A 45 25.12 6.81 14.26
CA ALA A 45 26.08 7.44 13.38
C ALA A 45 26.90 6.37 12.65
N THR A 46 26.29 5.74 11.65
CA THR A 46 27.04 5.14 10.55
C THR A 46 27.31 6.27 9.57
N THR A 47 28.58 6.57 9.30
CA THR A 47 29.02 7.57 8.30
C THR A 47 28.70 7.06 6.89
N ALA A 48 27.42 6.97 6.56
CA ALA A 48 26.97 6.65 5.22
C ALA A 48 27.40 7.77 4.27
N LYS A 49 28.10 7.43 3.17
CA LYS A 49 28.46 8.38 2.12
C LYS A 49 27.18 9.03 1.59
N THR A 50 27.09 10.36 1.66
CA THR A 50 25.94 11.11 1.18
C THR A 50 26.21 11.68 -0.21
N ARG A 51 25.18 11.68 -1.07
CA ARG A 51 25.19 12.31 -2.39
C ARG A 51 24.02 13.29 -2.48
N SER A 52 24.25 14.48 -3.03
CA SER A 52 23.19 15.48 -3.25
C SER A 52 22.34 15.09 -4.46
N VAL A 53 21.02 15.19 -4.30
CA VAL A 53 20.03 15.05 -5.37
C VAL A 53 19.21 16.33 -5.41
N THR A 54 19.11 16.96 -6.57
CA THR A 54 18.41 18.24 -6.76
C THR A 54 17.34 18.06 -7.84
N ALA A 55 16.11 18.47 -7.56
CA ALA A 55 15.00 18.44 -8.49
C ALA A 55 14.15 19.69 -8.32
N HIS A 56 13.64 20.23 -9.44
CA HIS A 56 12.65 21.30 -9.41
C HIS A 56 11.29 20.70 -9.11
N VAL A 57 10.62 21.20 -8.07
CA VAL A 57 9.26 20.81 -7.71
C VAL A 57 8.28 21.92 -8.06
N PRO A 58 7.06 21.59 -8.54
CA PRO A 58 6.00 22.59 -8.72
C PRO A 58 5.70 23.32 -7.41
N VAL A 59 5.40 24.62 -7.49
CA VAL A 59 5.16 25.49 -6.33
C VAL A 59 4.06 24.92 -5.43
N GLN A 60 2.97 24.44 -6.03
CA GLN A 60 1.82 23.86 -5.32
C GLN A 60 2.20 22.60 -4.52
N LEU A 61 3.24 21.86 -4.95
CA LEU A 61 3.74 20.71 -4.21
C LEU A 61 4.66 21.14 -3.08
N ALA A 62 5.51 22.15 -3.31
CA ALA A 62 6.37 22.73 -2.29
C ALA A 62 5.54 23.29 -1.12
N GLU A 63 4.47 24.04 -1.41
CA GLU A 63 3.54 24.57 -0.40
C GLU A 63 2.93 23.45 0.47
N LYS A 64 2.57 22.32 -0.13
CA LYS A 64 2.06 21.16 0.62
C LYS A 64 3.12 20.55 1.52
N VAL A 65 4.37 20.46 1.06
CA VAL A 65 5.49 19.98 1.87
C VAL A 65 5.73 20.92 3.05
N ASP A 66 5.58 22.22 2.86
CA ASP A 66 5.73 23.23 3.90
C ASP A 66 4.67 23.08 5.00
N LEU A 67 3.40 22.95 4.61
CA LEU A 67 2.31 22.68 5.56
C LEU A 67 2.52 21.36 6.33
N MET A 68 3.06 20.34 5.67
CA MET A 68 3.39 19.07 6.33
C MET A 68 4.58 19.20 7.29
N ALA A 69 5.59 20.00 6.93
CA ALA A 69 6.75 20.29 7.77
C ALA A 69 6.33 20.98 9.07
N GLU A 70 5.45 21.98 8.97
CA GLU A 70 4.87 22.68 10.11
C GLU A 70 4.05 21.72 10.99
N ARG A 71 3.13 20.94 10.41
CA ARG A 71 2.26 20.03 11.16
C ARG A 71 3.02 18.92 11.89
N LEU A 72 4.11 18.45 11.29
CA LEU A 72 4.90 17.34 11.83
C LEU A 72 6.08 17.80 12.69
N GLU A 73 6.32 19.12 12.79
CA GLU A 73 7.49 19.71 13.45
C GLU A 73 8.82 19.13 12.91
N ARG A 74 8.88 18.91 11.59
CA ARG A 74 10.05 18.32 10.91
C ARG A 74 10.57 19.23 9.82
N SER A 75 11.85 19.10 9.49
CA SER A 75 12.42 19.84 8.37
C SER A 75 11.90 19.33 7.02
N LYS A 76 11.77 20.24 6.05
CA LYS A 76 11.37 19.92 4.67
C LYS A 76 12.27 18.84 4.08
N ASN A 77 13.59 18.96 4.28
CA ASN A 77 14.56 17.96 3.84
C ASN A 77 14.33 16.58 4.46
N TRP A 78 13.89 16.51 5.73
CA TRP A 78 13.56 15.24 6.35
C TRP A 78 12.33 14.61 5.70
N ILE A 79 11.28 15.40 5.44
CA ILE A 79 10.07 14.92 4.75
C ILE A 79 10.41 14.39 3.36
N VAL A 80 11.23 15.11 2.59
CA VAL A 80 11.64 14.67 1.24
C VAL A 80 12.44 13.36 1.31
N LYS A 81 13.38 13.23 2.26
CA LYS A 81 14.14 11.98 2.46
C LYS A 81 13.23 10.81 2.81
N GLN A 82 12.27 11.02 3.70
CA GLN A 82 11.33 9.98 4.11
C GLN A 82 10.37 9.58 2.99
N ALA A 83 9.84 10.55 2.25
CA ALA A 83 8.97 10.28 1.11
C ALA A 83 9.69 9.49 0.01
N LEU A 84 10.96 9.86 -0.27
CA LEU A 84 11.78 9.14 -1.25
C LEU A 84 12.08 7.71 -0.82
N ALA A 85 12.47 7.50 0.44
CA ALA A 85 12.73 6.16 0.97
C ALA A 85 11.48 5.28 0.90
N ALA A 86 10.35 5.79 1.41
CA ALA A 86 9.09 5.06 1.39
C ALA A 86 8.60 4.73 -0.02
N TRP A 87 8.84 5.62 -0.99
CA TRP A 87 8.51 5.38 -2.39
C TRP A 87 9.37 4.29 -3.02
N ILE A 88 10.69 4.28 -2.76
CA ILE A 88 11.59 3.23 -3.26
C ILE A 88 11.20 1.87 -2.69
N ASP A 89 10.99 1.79 -1.36
CA ASP A 89 10.58 0.56 -0.69
C ASP A 89 9.28 0.01 -1.29
N GLN A 90 8.31 0.90 -1.55
CA GLN A 90 7.03 0.52 -2.16
C GLN A 90 7.21 0.01 -3.61
N GLU A 91 8.08 0.65 -4.40
CA GLU A 91 8.34 0.28 -5.78
C GLU A 91 9.06 -1.06 -5.88
N GLU A 92 10.05 -1.30 -5.00
CA GLU A 92 10.74 -2.58 -4.90
C GLU A 92 9.81 -3.69 -4.45
N GLU A 93 8.96 -3.43 -3.47
CA GLU A 93 7.97 -4.40 -2.98
C GLU A 93 6.97 -4.76 -4.10
N ARG A 94 6.45 -3.76 -4.82
CA ARG A 94 5.55 -3.99 -5.96
C ARG A 94 6.23 -4.85 -7.03
N SER A 95 7.50 -4.53 -7.34
CA SER A 95 8.27 -5.28 -8.33
C SER A 95 8.55 -6.71 -7.89
N ARG A 96 8.86 -6.92 -6.59
CA ARG A 96 9.06 -8.25 -6.01
C ARG A 96 7.81 -9.10 -6.10
N LEU A 97 6.67 -8.59 -5.62
CA LEU A 97 5.40 -9.30 -5.64
C LEU A 97 4.94 -9.64 -7.06
N THR A 98 5.16 -8.73 -8.01
CA THR A 98 4.83 -8.99 -9.43
C THR A 98 5.65 -10.15 -9.97
N ARG A 99 6.96 -10.16 -9.70
CA ARG A 99 7.85 -11.24 -10.14
C ARG A 99 7.52 -12.57 -9.47
N GLU A 100 7.21 -12.55 -8.18
CA GLU A 100 6.79 -13.73 -7.42
C GLU A 100 5.48 -14.30 -7.98
N ALA A 101 4.48 -13.46 -8.24
CA ALA A 101 3.23 -13.87 -8.85
C ALA A 101 3.42 -14.49 -10.24
N LEU A 102 4.32 -13.96 -11.08
CA LEU A 102 4.65 -14.58 -12.37
C LEU A 102 5.31 -15.95 -12.19
N ALA A 103 6.24 -16.08 -11.24
CA ALA A 103 6.87 -17.36 -10.94
C ALA A 103 5.89 -18.40 -10.38
N ASP A 104 4.84 -17.98 -9.67
CA ASP A 104 3.75 -18.85 -9.22
C ASP A 104 2.91 -19.34 -10.39
N VAL A 105 2.60 -18.46 -11.35
CA VAL A 105 1.91 -18.84 -12.59
C VAL A 105 2.74 -19.82 -13.42
N ASP A 106 4.02 -19.53 -13.63
CA ASP A 106 4.92 -20.41 -14.40
C ASP A 106 5.10 -21.79 -13.74
N ALA A 107 5.10 -21.83 -12.41
CA ALA A 107 5.21 -23.08 -11.65
C ALA A 107 3.87 -23.81 -11.45
N GLY A 108 2.76 -23.28 -11.99
CA GLY A 108 1.43 -23.86 -11.83
C GLY A 108 0.88 -23.80 -10.40
N ARG A 109 1.44 -22.96 -9.53
CA ARG A 109 0.93 -22.68 -8.17
C ARG A 109 -0.25 -21.71 -8.21
N VAL A 110 -1.23 -22.02 -9.07
CA VAL A 110 -2.43 -21.22 -9.28
C VAL A 110 -3.65 -22.01 -8.82
N ILE A 111 -4.58 -21.31 -8.16
CA ILE A 111 -5.84 -21.92 -7.74
C ILE A 111 -6.84 -21.77 -8.89
N ASP A 112 -7.51 -22.86 -9.23
CA ASP A 112 -8.54 -22.85 -10.28
C ASP A 112 -9.70 -21.89 -9.93
N HIS A 113 -10.11 -21.12 -10.93
CA HIS A 113 -11.11 -20.08 -10.77
C HIS A 113 -12.48 -20.64 -10.35
N GLN A 114 -12.88 -21.78 -10.89
CA GLN A 114 -14.15 -22.42 -10.58
C GLN A 114 -14.17 -22.92 -9.12
N ALA A 115 -13.05 -23.43 -8.63
CA ALA A 115 -12.89 -23.82 -7.23
C ALA A 115 -13.03 -22.62 -6.27
N VAL A 116 -12.42 -21.48 -6.60
CA VAL A 116 -12.58 -20.23 -5.81
C VAL A 116 -14.01 -19.72 -5.85
N GLN A 117 -14.68 -19.81 -7.00
CA GLN A 117 -16.06 -19.36 -7.16
C GLN A 117 -17.02 -20.23 -6.32
N ALA A 118 -16.94 -21.56 -6.44
CA ALA A 118 -17.76 -22.48 -5.66
C ALA A 118 -17.55 -22.29 -4.15
N TRP A 119 -16.29 -22.08 -3.73
CA TRP A 119 -15.97 -21.75 -2.35
C TRP A 119 -16.63 -20.43 -1.91
N ALA A 120 -16.48 -19.35 -2.68
CA ALA A 120 -17.06 -18.05 -2.36
C ALA A 120 -18.60 -18.09 -2.26
N GLU A 121 -19.26 -18.85 -3.14
CA GLU A 121 -20.71 -19.06 -3.12
C GLU A 121 -21.17 -19.82 -1.86
N SER A 122 -20.38 -20.80 -1.42
CA SER A 122 -20.67 -21.57 -0.20
C SER A 122 -20.53 -20.77 1.11
N LEU A 123 -19.82 -19.63 1.11
CA LEU A 123 -19.66 -18.81 2.32
C LEU A 123 -20.98 -18.18 2.81
N SER A 124 -22.00 -18.14 1.94
CA SER A 124 -23.32 -17.61 2.26
C SER A 124 -24.34 -18.70 2.65
N THR A 125 -23.91 -19.97 2.73
CA THR A 125 -24.76 -21.12 3.11
C THR A 125 -24.38 -21.65 4.49
N ASP A 126 -25.24 -22.50 5.07
CA ASP A 126 -24.99 -23.15 6.36
C ASP A 126 -23.88 -24.22 6.31
N THR A 127 -23.35 -24.53 5.12
CA THR A 127 -22.31 -25.53 4.88
C THR A 127 -21.19 -24.97 3.96
N PRO A 128 -20.32 -24.10 4.49
CA PRO A 128 -19.23 -23.53 3.72
C PRO A 128 -18.21 -24.61 3.31
N LEU A 129 -17.77 -24.57 2.05
CA LEU A 129 -16.72 -25.42 1.51
C LEU A 129 -15.34 -25.01 2.07
N PRO A 130 -14.36 -25.91 2.09
CA PRO A 130 -12.99 -25.57 2.49
C PRO A 130 -12.34 -24.62 1.48
N VAL A 131 -11.44 -23.75 1.98
CA VAL A 131 -10.67 -22.82 1.14
C VAL A 131 -9.83 -23.62 0.14
N PRO A 132 -9.93 -23.35 -1.18
CA PRO A 132 -9.14 -24.03 -2.20
C PRO A 132 -7.65 -23.67 -2.04
N ARG A 133 -6.76 -24.61 -2.38
CA ARG A 133 -5.31 -24.51 -2.18
C ARG A 133 -4.54 -24.72 -3.48
#